data_AF-A0A8C0CBF9-F1
#
_entry.id   AF-A0A8C0CBF9-F1
#
_cell.length_a   1.000
_cell.length_b   1.000
_cell.length_c   1.000
_cell.angle_alpha   90.00
_cell.angle_beta   90.00
_cell.angle_gamma   90.00
#
_symmetry.space_group_name_H-M   'P 1'
#
loop_
_entity.id
_entity.type
_entity.pdbx_description
1 polymer ?
#
loop_
_entity_poly.entity_id
_entity_poly.type
_entity_poly.pdbx_seq_one_letter_code
_entity_poly.pdbx_strand_id
1 'polypeptide(L)'
;MSSLIRKVISTAKAPAAIGPYSQAVLVDRTIYISGQLGMDPASGQLVPGGVAEEAKHALTNMGEIVKAASCDFTNSNFPARAAYQVAALPKGGRVEIEAVAVQGPLVTASL
;
A
#
# COMPACT_ATOMS: atom_id res chain seq x y z
N MET A 1 -10.56 10.67 -29.12
CA MET A 1 -9.60 10.98 -28.02
C MET A 1 -9.22 9.67 -27.37
N SER A 2 -7.94 9.37 -27.19
CA SER A 2 -7.50 8.21 -26.41
C SER A 2 -7.73 8.50 -24.93
N SER A 3 -8.69 7.82 -24.31
CA SER A 3 -9.00 7.95 -22.88
C SER A 3 -8.20 6.92 -22.08
N LEU A 4 -7.64 7.34 -20.94
CA LEU A 4 -7.06 6.42 -19.97
C LEU A 4 -8.15 5.86 -19.04
N ILE A 5 -8.01 4.60 -18.65
CA ILE A 5 -8.88 3.99 -17.64
C ILE A 5 -8.30 4.32 -16.27
N ARG A 6 -9.14 4.91 -15.40
CA ARG A 6 -8.88 5.03 -13.97
C ARG A 6 -9.71 4.01 -13.22
N LYS A 7 -9.06 3.17 -12.41
CA LYS A 7 -9.71 2.16 -11.56
C LYS A 7 -9.38 2.42 -10.09
N VAL A 8 -10.41 2.53 -9.27
CA VAL A 8 -10.26 2.52 -7.81
C VAL A 8 -10.04 1.07 -7.37
N ILE A 9 -8.98 0.84 -6.59
CA ILE A 9 -8.68 -0.46 -6.01
C ILE A 9 -9.27 -0.50 -4.60
N SER A 10 -10.02 -1.57 -4.33
CA SER A 10 -10.65 -1.82 -3.04
C SER A 10 -10.68 -3.32 -2.76
N THR A 11 -10.33 -3.73 -1.55
CA THR A 11 -10.38 -5.11 -1.05
C THR A 11 -10.80 -5.13 0.41
N ALA A 12 -11.65 -6.09 0.78
CA ALA A 12 -12.06 -6.32 2.17
C ALA A 12 -10.96 -6.94 3.04
N LYS A 13 -9.84 -7.37 2.42
CA LYS A 13 -8.69 -7.97 3.12
C LYS A 13 -7.68 -6.94 3.63
N ALA A 14 -7.90 -5.66 3.31
CA ALA A 14 -7.15 -4.54 3.85
C ALA A 14 -8.15 -3.57 4.53
N PRO A 15 -7.70 -2.74 5.48
CA PRO A 15 -8.56 -1.83 6.21
C PRO A 15 -9.33 -0.91 5.25
N ALA A 16 -10.61 -0.70 5.53
CA ALA A 16 -11.42 0.25 4.77
C ALA A 16 -10.85 1.67 4.87
N ALA A 17 -11.06 2.48 3.84
CA ALA A 17 -10.73 3.90 3.91
C ALA A 17 -11.59 4.58 4.98
N ILE A 18 -10.94 5.24 5.94
CA ILE A 18 -11.59 5.95 7.06
C ILE A 18 -11.84 7.43 6.75
N GLY A 19 -11.70 7.84 5.49
CA GLY A 19 -11.87 9.21 5.01
C GLY A 19 -12.07 9.27 3.48
N PRO A 20 -12.05 10.47 2.88
CA PRO A 20 -12.31 10.67 1.45
C PRO A 20 -11.11 10.30 0.56
N TYR A 21 -10.61 9.07 0.69
CA TYR A 21 -9.49 8.53 -0.09
C TYR A 21 -9.76 7.07 -0.49
N SER A 22 -9.02 6.57 -1.47
CA SER A 22 -9.08 5.17 -1.93
C SER A 22 -7.92 4.37 -1.34
N GLN A 23 -8.05 3.05 -1.18
CA GLN A 23 -6.91 2.20 -0.78
C GLN A 23 -5.75 2.32 -1.80
N ALA A 24 -6.08 2.27 -3.09
CA ALA A 24 -5.19 2.65 -4.18
C ALA A 24 -5.98 3.11 -5.40
N VAL A 25 -5.30 3.80 -6.32
CA VAL A 25 -5.84 4.17 -7.64
C VAL A 25 -4.87 3.71 -8.72
N LEU A 26 -5.40 2.97 -9.69
CA LEU A 26 -4.70 2.56 -10.90
C LEU A 26 -5.10 3.49 -12.04
N VAL A 27 -4.10 4.05 -12.74
CA VAL A 27 -4.29 4.80 -13.99
C VAL A 27 -3.29 4.28 -15.01
N ASP A 28 -3.79 3.84 -16.17
CA ASP A 28 -3.00 3.13 -17.18
C ASP A 28 -2.31 1.90 -16.58
N ARG A 29 -1.03 2.00 -16.22
CA ARG A 29 -0.27 0.94 -15.51
C ARG A 29 0.28 1.37 -14.16
N THR A 30 0.14 2.63 -13.79
CA THR A 30 0.71 3.14 -12.53
C THR A 30 -0.32 3.03 -11.42
N ILE A 31 0.09 2.45 -10.29
CA ILE A 31 -0.73 2.26 -9.11
C ILE A 31 -0.17 3.17 -8.01
N TYR A 32 -0.99 4.10 -7.56
CA TYR A 32 -0.72 4.94 -6.39
C TYR A 32 -1.42 4.35 -5.18
N ILE A 33 -0.65 3.96 -4.17
CA ILE A 33 -1.14 3.25 -2.99
C ILE A 33 -1.08 4.21 -1.80
N SER A 34 -2.20 4.36 -1.11
CA SER A 34 -2.29 5.22 0.08
C SER A 34 -1.36 4.75 1.19
N GLY A 35 -1.05 5.63 2.14
CA GLY A 35 -0.29 5.28 3.33
C GLY A 35 -0.97 4.17 4.14
N GLN A 36 -0.22 3.11 4.39
CA GLN A 36 -0.66 1.93 5.13
C GLN A 36 -0.15 2.00 6.57
N LEU A 37 -1.09 2.03 7.52
CA LEU A 37 -0.83 1.83 8.94
C LEU A 37 -0.94 0.34 9.30
N GLY A 38 -0.40 -0.01 10.46
CA GLY A 38 -0.55 -1.33 11.08
C GLY A 38 -1.94 -1.62 11.64
N MET A 39 -3.00 -1.37 10.87
CA MET A 39 -4.38 -1.62 11.28
C MET A 39 -4.82 -3.05 10.96
N ASP A 40 -5.56 -3.66 11.86
CA ASP A 40 -6.27 -4.92 11.60
C ASP A 40 -7.50 -4.64 10.70
N PRO A 41 -7.66 -5.34 9.56
CA PRO A 41 -8.77 -5.08 8.62
C PRO A 41 -10.16 -5.32 9.21
N ALA A 42 -10.30 -6.24 10.17
CA ALA A 42 -11.60 -6.61 10.73
C ALA A 42 -12.09 -5.59 11.78
N SER A 43 -11.19 -5.14 12.65
CA SER A 43 -11.50 -4.21 13.75
C SER A 43 -11.27 -2.75 13.40
N GLY A 44 -10.44 -2.45 12.40
CA GLY A 44 -10.02 -1.09 12.05
C GLY A 44 -9.15 -0.41 13.12
N GLN A 45 -8.63 -1.16 14.08
CA GLN A 45 -7.75 -0.68 15.15
C GLN A 45 -6.28 -0.97 14.82
N LEU A 46 -5.36 -0.21 15.40
CA LEU A 46 -3.93 -0.54 15.34
C LEU A 46 -3.67 -1.83 16.11
N VAL A 47 -2.82 -2.70 15.54
CA VAL A 47 -2.41 -3.93 16.23
C VAL A 47 -1.54 -3.61 17.45
N PRO A 48 -1.66 -4.36 18.56
CA PRO A 48 -0.77 -4.21 19.69
C PRO A 48 0.64 -4.71 19.36
N GLY A 49 1.61 -4.41 20.23
CA GLY A 49 3.01 -4.83 20.06
C GLY A 49 3.95 -3.75 19.50
N GLY A 50 3.40 -2.58 19.16
CA GLY A 50 4.17 -1.41 18.74
C GLY A 50 4.74 -1.54 17.34
N VAL A 51 5.83 -0.83 17.07
CA VAL A 51 6.29 -0.53 15.69
C VAL A 51 6.59 -1.78 14.86
N ALA A 52 7.10 -2.85 15.47
CA ALA A 52 7.41 -4.08 14.75
C ALA A 52 6.15 -4.78 14.20
N GLU A 53 5.13 -4.92 15.05
CA GLU A 53 3.86 -5.53 14.66
C GLU A 53 3.06 -4.62 13.71
N GLU A 54 3.11 -3.31 13.94
CA GLU A 54 2.50 -2.33 13.06
C GLU A 54 3.14 -2.34 11.66
N ALA A 55 4.48 -2.42 11.56
CA ALA A 55 5.17 -2.48 10.26
C ALA A 55 4.80 -3.75 9.49
N LYS A 56 4.74 -4.90 10.18
CA LYS A 56 4.33 -6.17 9.58
C LYS A 56 2.90 -6.10 9.05
N HIS A 57 1.98 -5.54 9.82
CA HIS A 57 0.59 -5.36 9.38
C HIS A 57 0.44 -4.34 8.27
N ALA A 58 1.15 -3.21 8.31
CA ALA A 58 1.16 -2.22 7.25
C ALA A 58 1.58 -2.85 5.91
N LEU A 59 2.64 -3.65 5.90
CA LEU A 59 3.11 -4.37 4.70
C LEU A 59 2.13 -5.47 4.27
N THR A 60 1.48 -6.16 5.21
CA THR A 60 0.46 -7.17 4.91
C THR A 60 -0.76 -6.52 4.23
N ASN A 61 -1.24 -5.42 4.78
CA ASN A 61 -2.34 -4.62 4.22
C ASN A 61 -1.99 -4.12 2.81
N MET A 62 -0.77 -3.58 2.63
CA MET A 62 -0.29 -3.18 1.32
C MET A 62 -0.27 -4.34 0.34
N GLY A 63 0.15 -5.53 0.77
CA GLY A 63 0.19 -6.74 -0.05
C GLY A 63 -1.18 -7.16 -0.55
N GLU A 64 -2.21 -7.09 0.29
CA GLU A 64 -3.58 -7.39 -0.12
C GLU A 64 -4.14 -6.35 -1.11
N ILE A 65 -3.76 -5.07 -0.99
CA ILE A 65 -4.13 -4.01 -1.95
C ILE A 65 -3.43 -4.24 -3.30
N VAL A 66 -2.13 -4.50 -3.27
CA VAL A 66 -1.32 -4.76 -4.47
C VAL A 66 -1.81 -6.03 -5.20
N LYS A 67 -2.20 -7.06 -4.44
CA LYS A 67 -2.83 -8.28 -4.97
C LYS A 67 -4.19 -8.00 -5.61
N ALA A 68 -5.01 -7.12 -5.04
CA ALA A 68 -6.28 -6.70 -5.64
C ALA A 68 -6.08 -5.91 -6.95
N ALA A 69 -4.90 -5.34 -7.17
CA ALA A 69 -4.46 -4.74 -8.44
C ALA A 69 -3.71 -5.73 -9.36
N SER A 70 -3.75 -7.04 -9.06
CA SER A 70 -3.07 -8.10 -9.81
C SER A 70 -1.55 -7.93 -9.88
N CYS A 71 -0.94 -7.49 -8.77
CA CYS A 71 0.50 -7.32 -8.60
C CYS A 71 1.00 -8.03 -7.32
N ASP A 72 2.31 -8.08 -7.07
CA ASP A 72 2.91 -8.63 -5.85
C ASP A 72 4.25 -7.94 -5.48
N PHE A 73 4.87 -8.39 -4.37
CA PHE A 73 6.18 -7.94 -3.88
C PHE A 73 7.30 -8.99 -4.03
N THR A 74 7.12 -10.01 -4.87
CA THR A 74 8.00 -11.19 -4.88
C THR A 74 9.36 -10.96 -5.54
N ASN A 75 9.57 -9.79 -6.13
CA ASN A 75 10.81 -9.42 -6.79
C ASN A 75 11.92 -9.05 -5.76
N SER A 76 13.14 -9.56 -5.96
CA SER A 76 14.32 -9.21 -5.18
C SER A 76 14.94 -7.85 -5.53
N ASN A 77 14.45 -7.19 -6.59
CA ASN A 77 14.83 -5.82 -6.93
C ASN A 77 14.12 -4.83 -6.01
N PHE A 78 14.86 -4.30 -5.03
CA PHE A 78 14.32 -3.40 -4.01
C PHE A 78 13.77 -2.09 -4.60
N PRO A 79 12.64 -1.56 -4.09
CA PRO A 79 12.13 -0.24 -4.47
C PRO A 79 13.08 0.89 -4.05
N ALA A 80 13.06 1.99 -4.80
CA ALA A 80 13.56 3.28 -4.30
C ALA A 80 12.79 3.69 -3.04
N ARG A 81 13.41 4.47 -2.14
CA ARG A 81 12.81 4.79 -0.83
C ARG A 81 13.24 6.14 -0.28
N ALA A 82 12.28 6.84 0.32
CA ALA A 82 12.52 7.89 1.32
C ALA A 82 12.09 7.37 2.70
N ALA A 83 12.84 7.70 3.74
CA ALA A 83 12.51 7.33 5.11
C ALA A 83 12.93 8.46 6.06
N TYR A 84 12.01 8.91 6.89
CA TYR A 84 12.23 9.99 7.85
C TYR A 84 11.19 9.88 8.97
N GLN A 85 11.48 10.51 10.10
CA GLN A 85 10.54 10.60 11.22
C GLN A 85 9.64 11.82 11.01
N VAL A 86 8.35 11.67 11.34
CA VAL A 86 7.36 12.76 11.35
C VAL A 86 6.92 13.06 12.79
N ALA A 87 6.25 14.20 12.99
CA ALA A 87 5.78 14.61 14.32
C ALA A 87 4.70 13.68 14.88
N ALA A 88 3.75 13.27 14.04
CA ALA A 88 2.68 12.34 14.40
C ALA A 88 2.11 11.66 13.15
N LEU A 89 1.52 10.48 13.33
CA LEU A 89 0.77 9.74 12.32
C LEU A 89 -0.71 9.60 12.74
N PRO A 90 -1.62 9.33 11.79
CA PRO A 90 -3.03 9.11 12.11
C PRO A 90 -3.20 7.99 13.13
N LYS A 91 -4.21 8.14 14.01
CA LYS A 91 -4.52 7.19 15.11
C LYS A 91 -3.35 6.94 16.10
N GLY A 92 -2.28 7.75 16.05
CA GLY A 92 -1.09 7.51 16.87
C GLY A 92 -0.26 6.31 16.42
N GLY A 93 -0.37 5.92 15.14
CA GLY A 93 0.47 4.87 14.56
C GLY A 93 1.95 5.19 14.68
N ARG A 94 2.79 4.16 14.69
CA ARG A 94 4.25 4.28 14.80
C ARG A 94 4.97 4.19 13.46
N VAL A 95 4.26 3.71 12.43
CA VAL A 95 4.78 3.61 11.07
C VAL A 95 3.63 3.70 10.07
N GLU A 96 3.86 4.43 8.99
CA GLU A 96 3.00 4.52 7.83
C GLU A 96 3.85 4.28 6.58
N ILE A 97 3.37 3.46 5.65
CA ILE A 97 4.10 3.09 4.43
C ILE A 97 3.22 3.35 3.22
N GLU A 98 3.62 4.30 2.38
CA GLU A 98 3.03 4.54 1.06
C GLU A 98 3.87 3.88 -0.05
N ALA A 99 3.28 3.70 -1.24
CA ALA A 99 4.00 3.09 -2.35
C ALA A 99 3.47 3.53 -3.72
N VAL A 100 4.36 3.42 -4.71
CA VAL A 100 4.01 3.45 -6.13
C VAL A 100 4.42 2.12 -6.74
N ALA A 101 3.52 1.52 -7.51
CA ALA A 101 3.78 0.27 -8.23
C ALA A 101 3.42 0.40 -9.71
N VAL A 102 3.93 -0.52 -10.53
CA VAL A 102 3.63 -0.60 -11.96
C VAL A 102 3.05 -1.97 -12.28
N GLN A 103 1.87 -2.00 -12.88
CA GLN A 103 1.20 -3.23 -13.28
C GLN A 103 1.99 -3.93 -14.40
N GLY A 104 2.24 -5.23 -14.25
CA GLY A 104 3.05 -6.02 -15.19
C GLY A 104 2.40 -6.27 -16.56
N PRO A 105 3.11 -6.98 -17.47
CA PRO A 105 4.39 -7.63 -17.25
C PRO A 105 5.56 -6.64 -17.12
N LEU A 106 6.52 -6.95 -16.24
CA LEU A 106 7.77 -6.21 -16.08
C LEU A 106 8.94 -7.12 -16.45
N VAL A 107 9.88 -6.60 -17.22
CA VAL A 107 11.15 -7.28 -17.54
C VAL A 107 12.23 -6.63 -16.71
N THR A 108 12.88 -7.41 -15.85
CA THR A 108 14.08 -6.95 -15.14
C THR A 108 15.28 -7.22 -16.01
N ALA A 109 15.99 -6.18 -16.46
CA ALA A 109 17.25 -6.35 -17.17
C ALA A 109 18.35 -6.80 -16.21
N SER A 110 19.16 -7.79 -16.61
CA SER A 110 20.46 -8.04 -15.98
C SER A 110 21.44 -6.98 -16.46
N LEU A 111 22.05 -6.24 -15.53
CA LEU A 111 23.20 -5.37 -15.82
C LEU A 111 24.44 -6.21 -16.17
#